data_AF-A0A6C0KD69-F1
#
_entry.id   AF-A0A6C0KD69-F1
#
_cell.length_a   1.000
_cell.length_b   1.000
_cell.length_c   1.000
_cell.angle_alpha   90.00
_cell.angle_beta   90.00
_cell.angle_gamma   90.00
#
_symmetry.space_group_name_H-M   'P 1'
#
loop_
_entity.id
_entity.type
_entity.pdbx_description
1 polymer ?
#
loop_
_entity_poly.entity_id
_entity_poly.type
_entity_poly.pdbx_seq_one_letter_code
_entity_poly.pdbx_strand_id
1 'polypeptide(L)'
;MKVYVIVLLLLKISMIIQIALIFGGLEGFNENHLVYLISDLLFKTILGLFLIFFFYINGSSNFDTWDEVFIGFGGVLLVFDAFYNVFPKILKKFDIYFNPYTFYLSKVPETK
;
A
#
# COMPACT_ATOMS: atom_id res chain seq x y z
N MET A 1 -11.41 -15.31 -17.51
CA MET A 1 -10.61 -14.07 -17.52
C MET A 1 -9.19 -14.40 -17.16
N LYS A 2 -8.18 -13.83 -17.83
CA LYS A 2 -6.79 -14.04 -17.44
C LYS A 2 -6.54 -13.39 -16.06
N VAL A 3 -5.69 -13.98 -15.23
CA VAL A 3 -5.46 -13.57 -13.83
C VAL A 3 -5.10 -12.09 -13.72
N TYR A 4 -4.27 -11.58 -14.63
CA TYR A 4 -3.90 -10.15 -14.65
C TYR A 4 -5.10 -9.21 -14.85
N VAL A 5 -6.16 -9.64 -15.55
CA VAL A 5 -7.36 -8.82 -15.76
C VAL A 5 -8.15 -8.69 -14.46
N ILE A 6 -8.21 -9.75 -13.65
CA ILE A 6 -8.88 -9.73 -12.35
C ILE A 6 -8.11 -8.79 -11.40
N VAL A 7 -6.78 -8.86 -11.38
CA VAL A 7 -5.94 -7.97 -10.58
C VAL A 7 -6.09 -6.51 -11.00
N LEU A 8 -6.10 -6.22 -12.30
CA LEU A 8 -6.35 -4.88 -12.83
C LEU A 8 -7.75 -4.34 -12.46
N LEU A 9 -8.75 -5.22 -12.43
CA LEU A 9 -10.11 -4.84 -12.04
C LEU A 9 -10.18 -4.50 -10.55
N LEU A 10 -9.54 -5.31 -9.69
CA LEU A 10 -9.40 -5.01 -8.25
C LEU A 10 -8.65 -3.70 -8.02
N LEU A 11 -7.57 -3.46 -8.73
CA LEU A 11 -6.82 -2.20 -8.67
C LEU A 11 -7.68 -1.00 -9.02
N LYS A 12 -8.43 -1.06 -10.12
CA LYS A 12 -9.34 0.02 -10.53
C LYS A 12 -10.38 0.31 -9.46
N ILE A 13 -11.02 -0.73 -8.91
CA ILE A 13 -12.00 -0.56 -7.83
C ILE A 13 -11.35 0.09 -6.61
N SER A 14 -10.18 -0.40 -6.19
CA SER A 14 -9.43 0.16 -5.06
C SER A 14 -9.07 1.64 -5.29
N MET A 15 -8.69 2.00 -6.52
CA MET A 15 -8.38 3.38 -6.90
C MET A 15 -9.61 4.28 -6.81
N ILE A 16 -10.76 3.82 -7.30
CA ILE A 16 -12.03 4.56 -7.21
C ILE A 16 -12.42 4.77 -5.76
N ILE A 17 -12.27 3.75 -4.90
CA ILE A 17 -12.52 3.87 -3.46
C ILE A 17 -11.59 4.90 -2.83
N GLN A 18 -10.29 4.88 -3.15
CA GLN A 18 -9.35 5.88 -2.65
C GLN A 18 -9.70 7.29 -3.11
N ILE A 19 -10.02 7.47 -4.39
CA ILE A 19 -10.45 8.76 -4.94
C ILE A 19 -11.71 9.24 -4.21
N ALA A 20 -12.70 8.36 -4.02
CA ALA A 20 -13.91 8.70 -3.28
C ALA A 20 -13.62 9.09 -1.81
N LEU A 21 -12.66 8.43 -1.16
CA LEU A 21 -12.25 8.78 0.21
C LEU A 21 -11.51 10.13 0.27
N ILE A 22 -10.67 10.44 -0.73
CA ILE A 22 -9.89 11.69 -0.79
C ILE A 22 -10.79 12.87 -1.17
N PHE A 23 -11.57 12.75 -2.26
CA PHE A 23 -12.45 13.82 -2.75
C PHE A 23 -13.75 13.93 -1.96
N GLY A 24 -14.18 12.86 -1.31
CA GLY A 24 -15.39 12.84 -0.51
C GLY A 24 -15.33 13.80 0.68
N GLY A 25 -14.14 14.25 1.08
CA GLY A 25 -13.95 15.42 1.95
C GLY A 25 -14.83 15.43 3.20
N LEU A 26 -15.28 14.27 3.67
CA LEU A 26 -16.10 14.19 4.86
C LEU A 26 -15.16 14.53 5.99
N GLU A 27 -15.36 15.69 6.61
CA GLU A 27 -14.48 16.31 7.62
C GLU A 27 -14.15 15.40 8.83
N GLY A 28 -14.73 14.20 8.92
CA GLY A 28 -14.36 13.12 9.86
C GLY A 28 -13.36 12.06 9.34
N PHE A 29 -13.12 11.97 8.03
CA PHE A 29 -12.15 11.06 7.39
C PHE A 29 -10.79 11.76 7.21
N ASN A 30 -10.25 12.28 8.31
CA ASN A 30 -8.90 12.84 8.33
C ASN A 30 -7.87 11.73 7.99
N GLU A 31 -6.61 12.07 7.64
CA GLU A 31 -5.54 11.11 7.27
C GLU A 31 -5.27 10.02 8.33
N ASN A 32 -5.81 10.21 9.53
CA ASN A 32 -5.76 9.30 10.66
C ASN A 32 -7.04 8.47 10.85
N HIS A 33 -8.00 8.48 9.92
CA HIS A 33 -9.22 7.68 10.00
C HIS A 33 -8.91 6.22 9.64
N LEU A 34 -9.41 5.29 10.44
CA LEU A 34 -9.03 3.87 10.34
C LEU A 34 -9.37 3.28 8.96
N VAL A 35 -10.53 3.62 8.41
CA VAL A 35 -10.97 3.16 7.08
C VAL A 35 -10.07 3.71 5.97
N TYR A 36 -9.59 4.95 6.10
CA TYR A 36 -8.65 5.55 5.16
C TYR A 36 -7.31 4.81 5.20
N LEU A 37 -6.76 4.59 6.40
CA LEU A 37 -5.48 3.89 6.58
C LEU A 37 -5.53 2.44 6.07
N ILE A 38 -6.62 1.71 6.32
CA ILE A 38 -6.79 0.34 5.80
C ILE A 38 -6.88 0.35 4.27
N SER A 39 -7.64 1.29 3.69
CA SER A 39 -7.75 1.43 2.25
C SER A 39 -6.40 1.80 1.62
N ASP A 40 -5.65 2.70 2.24
CA ASP A 40 -4.31 3.10 1.80
C ASP A 40 -3.30 1.95 1.84
N LEU A 41 -3.31 1.17 2.94
CA LEU A 41 -2.46 -0.01 3.06
C LEU A 41 -2.79 -1.05 2.00
N LEU A 42 -4.08 -1.37 1.80
CA LEU A 42 -4.51 -2.35 0.81
C LEU A 42 -4.16 -1.89 -0.61
N PHE A 43 -4.42 -0.63 -0.94
CA PHE A 43 -4.12 -0.09 -2.25
C PHE A 43 -2.62 -0.14 -2.57
N LYS A 44 -1.78 0.40 -1.68
CA LYS A 44 -0.32 0.41 -1.87
C LYS A 44 0.26 -0.99 -1.95
N THR A 45 -0.25 -1.92 -1.13
CA THR A 45 0.18 -3.33 -1.16
C THR A 45 -0.21 -4.01 -2.47
N ILE A 46 -1.46 -3.89 -2.91
CA ILE A 46 -1.95 -4.52 -4.15
C ILE A 46 -1.26 -3.92 -5.37
N LEU A 47 -1.09 -2.59 -5.41
CA LEU A 47 -0.38 -1.90 -6.49
C LEU A 47 1.09 -2.28 -6.53
N GLY A 48 1.77 -2.26 -5.38
CA GLY A 48 3.16 -2.63 -5.27
C GLY A 48 3.40 -4.07 -5.71
N LEU A 49 2.61 -5.03 -5.20
CA LEU A 49 2.68 -6.42 -5.63
C LEU A 49 2.36 -6.58 -7.12
N PHE A 50 1.37 -5.87 -7.65
CA PHE A 50 1.06 -5.93 -9.08
C PHE A 50 2.24 -5.46 -9.94
N LEU A 51 2.87 -4.34 -9.60
CA LEU A 51 4.02 -3.83 -10.34
C LEU A 51 5.19 -4.82 -10.29
N ILE A 52 5.50 -5.36 -9.10
CA ILE A 52 6.55 -6.37 -8.94
C ILE A 52 6.23 -7.60 -9.81
N PHE A 53 5.06 -8.22 -9.62
CA PHE A 53 4.70 -9.46 -10.30
C PHE A 53 4.53 -9.28 -11.81
N PHE A 54 3.93 -8.19 -12.26
CA PHE A 54 3.68 -7.96 -13.68
C PHE A 54 4.98 -7.76 -14.44
N PHE A 55 5.85 -6.87 -13.97
CA PHE A 55 7.11 -6.56 -14.63
C PHE A 55 8.17 -7.66 -14.43
N TYR A 56 8.16 -8.36 -13.29
CA TYR A 56 9.09 -9.46 -13.06
C TYR A 56 8.74 -10.74 -13.83
N ILE A 57 7.44 -11.07 -14.00
CA ILE A 57 7.02 -12.34 -14.63
C ILE A 57 6.71 -12.19 -16.11
N ASN A 58 5.96 -11.15 -16.50
CA ASN A 58 5.51 -11.06 -17.90
C ASN A 58 6.56 -10.35 -18.77
N GLY A 59 7.36 -9.46 -18.17
CA GLY A 59 8.06 -8.44 -18.92
C GLY A 59 7.11 -7.66 -19.82
N SER A 60 7.64 -6.70 -20.55
CA SER A 60 6.93 -5.97 -21.58
C SER A 60 7.87 -5.88 -22.77
N SER A 61 7.42 -6.37 -23.93
CA SER A 61 8.15 -6.15 -25.18
C SER A 61 8.34 -4.68 -25.53
N ASN A 62 7.60 -3.79 -24.84
CA ASN A 62 7.55 -2.36 -25.11
C ASN A 62 8.39 -1.54 -24.11
N PHE A 63 8.98 -2.14 -23.08
CA PHE A 63 9.83 -1.46 -22.11
C PHE A 63 11.27 -1.96 -22.19
N ASP A 64 12.23 -1.07 -21.96
CA ASP A 64 13.62 -1.48 -21.80
C ASP A 64 13.77 -2.24 -20.47
N THR A 65 14.71 -3.18 -20.39
CA THR A 65 14.96 -3.99 -19.19
C THR A 65 15.22 -3.11 -17.96
N TRP A 66 15.86 -1.95 -18.15
CA TRP A 66 16.08 -0.99 -17.05
C TRP A 66 14.78 -0.34 -16.55
N ASP A 67 13.85 0.00 -17.45
CA ASP A 67 12.56 0.58 -17.08
C ASP A 67 11.75 -0.42 -16.25
N GLU A 68 11.76 -1.70 -16.64
CA GLU A 68 11.09 -2.78 -15.91
C GLU A 68 11.64 -2.93 -14.49
N VAL A 69 12.97 -2.86 -14.34
CA VAL A 69 13.64 -2.92 -13.03
C VAL A 69 13.28 -1.70 -12.18
N PHE A 70 13.28 -0.49 -12.74
CA PHE A 70 12.90 0.72 -12.01
C PHE A 70 11.44 0.68 -11.56
N ILE A 71 10.53 0.23 -12.41
CA ILE A 71 9.10 0.10 -12.07
C ILE A 71 8.89 -0.99 -11.01
N GLY A 72 9.56 -2.14 -11.14
CA GLY A 72 9.53 -3.21 -10.15
C GLY A 72 10.05 -2.75 -8.79
N PHE A 73 11.16 -2.00 -8.77
CA PHE A 73 11.69 -1.39 -7.55
C PHE A 73 10.73 -0.37 -6.94
N GLY A 74 10.07 0.46 -7.77
CA GLY A 74 8.98 1.33 -7.33
C GLY A 74 7.84 0.56 -6.66
N GLY A 75 7.51 -0.63 -7.18
CA GLY A 75 6.57 -1.55 -6.54
C GLY A 75 7.03 -2.01 -5.16
N VAL A 76 8.31 -2.34 -4.98
CA VAL A 76 8.89 -2.70 -3.67
C VAL A 76 8.80 -1.54 -2.69
N LEU A 77 9.14 -0.32 -3.12
CA LEU A 77 9.03 0.87 -2.28
C LEU A 77 7.59 1.15 -1.83
N LEU A 78 6.59 0.90 -2.69
CA LEU A 78 5.18 1.04 -2.33
C LEU A 78 4.75 0.04 -1.26
N VAL A 79 5.18 -1.23 -1.38
CA VAL A 79 4.91 -2.23 -0.33
C VAL A 79 5.61 -1.83 0.97
N PHE A 80 6.86 -1.36 0.88
CA PHE A 80 7.58 -0.89 2.05
C PHE A 80 6.85 0.27 2.74
N ASP A 81 6.41 1.28 1.99
CA ASP A 81 5.62 2.39 2.53
C ASP A 81 4.32 1.92 3.20
N ALA A 82 3.62 0.95 2.60
CA ALA A 82 2.39 0.38 3.18
C ALA A 82 2.64 -0.24 4.56
N PHE A 83 3.71 -1.03 4.72
CA PHE A 83 3.98 -1.76 5.97
C PHE A 83 4.76 -0.95 7.01
N TYR A 84 5.60 -0.01 6.60
CA TYR A 84 6.48 0.73 7.51
C TYR A 84 5.91 2.09 7.90
N ASN A 85 5.01 2.68 7.09
CA ASN A 85 4.41 3.98 7.38
C ASN A 85 2.90 3.92 7.66
N VAL A 86 2.15 3.06 6.96
CA VAL A 86 0.68 2.99 7.12
C VAL A 86 0.27 1.96 8.18
N PHE A 87 0.81 0.75 8.13
CA PHE A 87 0.49 -0.32 9.08
C PHE A 87 0.69 0.05 10.57
N PRO A 88 1.79 0.72 10.98
CA PRO A 88 1.95 1.10 12.38
C PRO A 88 0.88 2.11 12.83
N LYS A 89 0.41 2.98 11.93
CA LYS A 89 -0.68 3.93 12.22
C LYS A 89 -2.00 3.19 12.46
N ILE A 90 -2.26 2.11 11.72
CA ILE A 90 -3.43 1.24 11.94
C ILE A 90 -3.31 0.56 13.29
N LEU A 91 -2.17 -0.07 13.59
CA LEU A 91 -1.95 -0.76 14.86
C LEU A 91 -2.12 0.16 16.06
N LYS A 92 -1.64 1.41 15.96
CA LYS A 92 -1.83 2.43 17.00
C LYS A 92 -3.30 2.73 17.30
N LYS A 93 -4.22 2.54 16.34
CA LYS A 93 -5.67 2.69 16.59
C LYS A 93 -6.27 1.55 17.42
N PHE A 94 -5.58 0.42 17.51
CA PHE A 94 -5.95 -0.72 18.34
C PHE A 94 -5.11 -0.79 19.63
N ASP A 95 -4.43 0.30 20.00
CA ASP A 95 -3.50 0.37 21.14
C ASP A 95 -2.32 -0.62 21.04
N ILE A 96 -1.97 -1.05 19.81
CA ILE A 96 -0.81 -1.89 19.53
C ILE A 96 0.31 -0.99 19.00
N TYR A 97 1.43 -0.92 19.74
CA TYR A 97 2.59 -0.13 19.32
C TYR A 97 3.59 -1.03 18.60
N PHE A 98 3.78 -0.75 17.31
CA PHE A 98 4.77 -1.40 16.47
C PHE A 98 5.78 -0.35 16.04
N ASN A 99 7.03 -0.52 16.46
CA ASN A 99 8.15 0.29 15.98
C ASN A 99 8.83 -0.49 14.84
N PRO A 100 8.67 -0.08 13.57
CA PRO A 100 9.26 -0.80 12.45
C PRO A 100 10.80 -0.82 12.45
N TYR A 101 11.44 0.02 13.27
CA TYR A 101 12.90 0.16 13.35
C TYR A 101 13.51 -0.63 14.52
N THR A 102 12.68 -1.18 15.40
CA THR A 102 13.10 -2.04 16.52
C THR A 102 12.14 -3.22 16.60
N PHE A 103 12.60 -4.44 16.31
CA PHE A 103 11.80 -5.67 16.19
C PHE A 103 11.06 -6.16 17.47
N TYR A 104 10.60 -5.26 18.34
CA TYR A 104 9.86 -5.57 19.57
C TYR A 104 8.45 -4.97 19.51
N LEU A 105 7.46 -5.81 19.78
CA LEU A 105 6.07 -5.40 20.05
C LEU A 105 6.01 -4.87 21.47
N SER A 106 5.98 -3.55 21.66
CA SER A 106 5.81 -2.94 22.97
C SER A 106 4.33 -2.69 23.24
N LYS A 107 3.85 -2.98 24.46
CA LYS A 107 2.52 -2.56 24.94
C LYS A 107 2.52 -1.14 25.52
N VAL A 108 3.67 -0.46 25.51
CA VAL A 108 3.87 0.86 26.12
C VAL A 108 4.46 1.79 25.06
N PRO A 109 3.93 3.01 24.89
CA PRO A 109 4.55 3.99 24.00
C PRO A 109 5.97 4.27 24.46
N GLU A 110 6.95 4.04 23.58
CA GLU A 110 8.31 4.55 23.79
C GLU A 110 8.21 6.08 23.83
N THR A 111 8.29 6.62 25.04
CA THR A 111 8.30 8.04 25.31
C THR A 111 9.57 8.62 24.69
N LYS A 112 9.42 9.68 23.89
CA LYS A 112 10.54 10.57 23.58
C LYS A 112 11.02 11.25 24.86
#